data_AF-A0A1B0GQI1-F1
#
_entry.id   AF-A0A1B0GQI1-F1
#
_cell.length_a   1.000
_cell.length_b   1.000
_cell.length_c   1.000
_cell.angle_alpha   90.00
_cell.angle_beta   90.00
_cell.angle_gamma   90.00
#
_symmetry.space_group_name_H-M   'P 1'
#
loop_
_entity.id
_entity.type
_entity.pdbx_description
1 polymer ?
#
loop_
_entity_poly.entity_id
_entity_poly.type
_entity_poly.pdbx_seq_one_letter_code
_entity_poly.pdbx_strand_id
1 'polypeptide(L)'
;MESLGKSESLAPAMSVGGKKGTGAAVIAGRKKSGPKFELSDEQKADIKEAFDLFDTEASGFIDVKELKVAIRALGFEPKKEEIKKMVAEIDKDGTGKVSYDEFLQLMTVKMAEKDTREEIMKAFRLFDDDETGKISFKNLKRVAKELVGKYYRKIADCAEKEKFGNILGVLIIVIVSGFHTLHIFVSFAASAGIILLHKQLQCHVIVSVFMFLYLLFFRMTYYFGLPSPPGHTNLIQMVLTLKLVGLAFEVKDATLKCRKASKEEYEQIPYHEKELAEITPKNIFGYCFNYVGVLTGPYLTYRTYRDSFVETYASNEKRFEACDKTTLEKFKSIPIFVALYLLTSYFWPLGRIFNDEFYAQSILLRLWYVWPAFFIFRMRMYIGLTLSECVCSAAGVGAYPTVFQSTAGGGPKTKDPQLLEAWDQSYDFNTIKNSDVYTTETCWTFREAMKSWNMCVQYWLAMNVYKRFPSRKLRTGATLLVSAYWHGVNPGYYFCIFAAPFYVAIEDLCLKRLRSSIPSFPLWLNVCVWISKFFAFSYMAIAFQLITFPRIWNYYNSVLHFGYLLWACQYAVALFWPKISKAIFGGKPRNSEKAKEDKSS
;
A
#
# COMPACT_ATOMS: atom_id res chain seq x y z
N MET A 1 16.40 -27.03 50.94
CA MET A 1 17.01 -26.10 51.90
C MET A 1 17.98 -25.22 51.14
N GLU A 2 17.76 -23.90 51.25
CA GLU A 2 18.70 -22.75 51.08
C GLU A 2 19.79 -22.85 50.01
N SER A 3 19.75 -22.09 48.90
CA SER A 3 19.96 -20.63 48.77
C SER A 3 21.36 -20.15 49.17
N LEU A 4 21.86 -19.16 48.39
CA LEU A 4 23.13 -18.42 48.43
C LEU A 4 24.18 -18.98 47.45
N GLY A 5 24.71 -18.27 46.45
CA GLY A 5 24.64 -16.85 46.12
C GLY A 5 26.04 -16.32 45.78
N LYS A 6 26.27 -16.04 44.50
CA LYS A 6 27.17 -15.02 43.88
C LYS A 6 28.62 -14.84 44.39
N SER A 7 29.56 -14.75 43.43
CA SER A 7 30.37 -13.53 43.23
C SER A 7 31.12 -13.53 41.89
N GLU A 8 31.25 -12.32 41.34
CA GLU A 8 31.95 -11.95 40.12
C GLU A 8 33.46 -11.76 40.37
N SER A 9 34.28 -11.85 39.31
CA SER A 9 35.02 -10.69 38.75
C SER A 9 36.45 -10.99 38.23
N LEU A 10 36.81 -10.22 37.19
CA LEU A 10 38.12 -9.69 36.79
C LEU A 10 39.06 -10.50 35.85
N ALA A 11 39.31 -9.86 34.69
CA ALA A 11 40.42 -10.00 33.72
C ALA A 11 41.78 -9.58 34.35
N PRO A 12 42.95 -9.39 33.65
CA PRO A 12 43.26 -9.39 32.20
C PRO A 12 44.67 -9.90 31.72
N ALA A 13 44.85 -9.89 30.39
CA ALA A 13 46.01 -9.46 29.58
C ALA A 13 47.40 -10.18 29.52
N MET A 14 48.01 -9.96 28.32
CA MET A 14 49.38 -10.16 27.81
C MET A 14 49.70 -11.54 27.19
N SER A 15 50.15 -11.75 25.94
CA SER A 15 50.83 -10.99 24.85
C SER A 15 52.15 -11.67 24.47
N VAL A 16 52.45 -11.67 23.17
CA VAL A 16 53.75 -11.67 22.46
C VAL A 16 54.12 -12.95 21.69
N GLY A 17 54.35 -12.76 20.38
CA GLY A 17 55.24 -13.61 19.58
C GLY A 17 55.01 -13.54 18.07
N GLY A 18 55.44 -12.45 17.42
CA GLY A 18 55.36 -12.29 15.96
C GLY A 18 56.62 -12.74 15.20
N LYS A 19 56.50 -12.89 13.87
CA LYS A 19 57.55 -12.57 12.89
C LYS A 19 56.95 -12.31 11.50
N LYS A 20 57.46 -11.25 10.86
CA LYS A 20 57.09 -10.71 9.53
C LYS A 20 57.81 -11.46 8.40
N GLY A 21 57.14 -11.52 7.24
CA GLY A 21 57.73 -11.76 5.92
C GLY A 21 56.83 -11.15 4.85
N THR A 22 57.38 -10.25 4.04
CA THR A 22 56.73 -9.38 3.04
C THR A 22 56.56 -10.07 1.68
N GLY A 23 55.46 -9.81 0.96
CA GLY A 23 55.31 -10.17 -0.46
C GLY A 23 53.93 -9.82 -1.04
N ALA A 24 53.93 -8.86 -1.96
CA ALA A 24 52.93 -8.37 -2.92
C ALA A 24 51.49 -8.96 -2.96
N ALA A 25 50.54 -8.03 -3.05
CA ALA A 25 49.10 -8.23 -3.23
C ALA A 25 48.71 -8.63 -4.66
N VAL A 26 47.79 -9.60 -4.78
CA VAL A 26 46.79 -9.69 -5.87
C VAL A 26 45.48 -10.15 -5.24
N ILE A 27 44.54 -9.22 -5.03
CA ILE A 27 43.16 -9.52 -4.61
C ILE A 27 42.30 -9.50 -5.87
N ALA A 28 41.94 -10.68 -6.38
CA ALA A 28 40.89 -10.82 -7.39
C ALA A 28 39.54 -10.48 -6.74
N GLY A 29 38.98 -9.33 -7.12
CA GLY A 29 37.67 -8.87 -6.67
C GLY A 29 36.53 -9.64 -7.36
N ARG A 30 35.81 -10.46 -6.60
CA ARG A 30 34.46 -10.91 -6.98
C ARG A 30 33.49 -9.72 -6.88
N LYS A 31 33.10 -9.13 -8.02
CA LYS A 31 31.99 -8.16 -8.13
C LYS A 31 30.69 -8.85 -7.69
N LYS A 32 29.94 -8.22 -6.77
CA LYS A 32 28.60 -8.65 -6.35
C LYS A 32 27.55 -7.97 -7.25
N SER A 33 26.84 -8.78 -8.04
CA SER A 33 25.68 -8.39 -8.86
C SER A 33 24.46 -8.02 -8.00
N GLY A 34 23.76 -6.93 -8.33
CA GLY A 34 22.59 -6.43 -7.60
C GLY A 34 21.23 -7.04 -8.03
N PRO A 35 20.18 -6.96 -7.17
CA PRO A 35 18.78 -7.18 -7.50
C PRO A 35 18.30 -6.64 -8.85
N LYS A 36 17.40 -7.32 -9.56
CA LYS A 36 16.76 -6.89 -10.84
C LYS A 36 15.27 -6.49 -10.64
N PHE A 37 14.66 -5.80 -11.60
CA PHE A 37 13.21 -5.91 -11.86
C PHE A 37 13.02 -7.32 -12.45
N GLU A 38 12.15 -8.15 -11.86
CA GLU A 38 12.04 -9.54 -12.33
C GLU A 38 11.14 -9.60 -13.57
N LEU A 39 11.80 -9.77 -14.71
CA LEU A 39 11.17 -10.14 -15.97
C LEU A 39 10.43 -11.47 -15.82
N SER A 40 9.29 -11.63 -16.49
CA SER A 40 8.63 -12.93 -16.62
C SER A 40 9.56 -13.93 -17.31
N ASP A 41 9.35 -15.22 -17.12
CA ASP A 41 10.20 -16.23 -17.75
C ASP A 41 10.04 -16.24 -19.28
N GLU A 42 8.87 -15.83 -19.79
CA GLU A 42 8.66 -15.53 -21.22
C GLU A 42 9.53 -14.35 -21.66
N GLN A 43 9.53 -13.23 -20.93
CA GLN A 43 10.39 -12.08 -21.25
C GLN A 43 11.88 -12.44 -21.19
N LYS A 44 12.31 -13.27 -20.22
CA LYS A 44 13.69 -13.78 -20.16
C LYS A 44 14.01 -14.70 -21.34
N ALA A 45 13.06 -15.54 -21.75
CA ALA A 45 13.20 -16.41 -22.91
C ALA A 45 13.32 -15.59 -24.20
N ASP A 46 12.44 -14.60 -24.41
CA ASP A 46 12.51 -13.68 -25.55
C ASP A 46 13.84 -12.93 -25.60
N ILE A 47 14.31 -12.43 -24.45
CA ILE A 47 15.60 -11.74 -24.34
C ILE A 47 16.77 -12.69 -24.61
N LYS A 48 16.66 -13.96 -24.20
CA LYS A 48 17.67 -15.00 -24.46
C LYS A 48 17.69 -15.40 -25.93
N GLU A 49 16.53 -15.61 -26.55
CA GLU A 49 16.41 -15.93 -27.97
C GLU A 49 16.93 -14.78 -28.85
N ALA A 50 16.57 -13.54 -28.50
CA ALA A 50 17.12 -12.37 -29.17
C ALA A 50 18.64 -12.26 -28.99
N PHE A 51 19.20 -12.59 -27.81
CA PHE A 51 20.65 -12.59 -27.62
C PHE A 51 21.34 -13.68 -28.46
N ASP A 52 20.83 -14.90 -28.41
CA ASP A 52 21.38 -16.06 -29.13
C ASP A 52 21.34 -15.87 -30.66
N LEU A 53 20.35 -15.12 -31.18
CA LEU A 53 20.26 -14.78 -32.59
C LEU A 53 21.46 -13.95 -33.09
N PHE A 54 22.07 -13.15 -32.21
CA PHE A 54 23.21 -12.28 -32.56
C PHE A 54 24.55 -12.80 -32.04
N ASP A 55 24.57 -13.68 -31.03
CA ASP A 55 25.78 -14.42 -30.63
C ASP A 55 26.01 -15.64 -31.54
N THR A 56 26.23 -15.38 -32.84
CA THR A 56 26.34 -16.41 -33.88
C THR A 56 27.48 -17.42 -33.65
N GLU A 57 28.48 -17.05 -32.85
CA GLU A 57 29.63 -17.89 -32.49
C GLU A 57 29.43 -18.64 -31.15
N ALA A 58 28.28 -18.48 -30.49
CA ALA A 58 28.01 -18.98 -29.14
C ALA A 58 29.13 -18.61 -28.13
N SER A 59 29.68 -17.42 -28.31
CA SER A 59 30.81 -16.89 -27.55
C SER A 59 30.42 -16.43 -26.15
N GLY A 60 29.13 -16.24 -25.90
CA GLY A 60 28.57 -15.61 -24.71
C GLY A 60 28.58 -14.07 -24.78
N PHE A 61 28.92 -13.50 -25.93
CA PHE A 61 29.05 -12.06 -26.15
C PHE A 61 28.50 -11.64 -27.52
N ILE A 62 27.92 -10.43 -27.60
CA ILE A 62 27.53 -9.79 -28.87
C ILE A 62 28.36 -8.52 -29.11
N ASP A 63 28.66 -8.18 -30.36
CA ASP A 63 29.38 -6.94 -30.66
C ASP A 63 28.44 -5.73 -30.41
N VAL A 64 29.02 -4.63 -29.94
CA VAL A 64 28.34 -3.34 -29.77
C VAL A 64 27.61 -2.87 -31.05
N LYS A 65 28.11 -3.24 -32.23
CA LYS A 65 27.47 -2.96 -33.53
C LYS A 65 26.17 -3.74 -33.73
N GLU A 66 26.08 -4.94 -33.14
CA GLU A 66 24.95 -5.87 -33.25
C GLU A 66 23.90 -5.60 -32.18
N LEU A 67 24.29 -4.98 -31.05
CA LEU A 67 23.39 -4.54 -29.98
C LEU A 67 22.18 -3.75 -30.49
N LYS A 68 22.38 -2.86 -31.47
CA LYS A 68 21.28 -2.08 -32.09
C LYS A 68 20.22 -2.98 -32.73
N VAL A 69 20.65 -4.05 -33.39
CA VAL A 69 19.78 -4.96 -34.12
C VAL A 69 19.08 -5.91 -33.14
N ALA A 70 19.79 -6.37 -32.11
CA ALA A 70 19.23 -7.16 -31.01
C ALA A 70 18.12 -6.42 -30.26
N ILE A 71 18.33 -5.14 -29.94
CA ILE A 71 17.31 -4.30 -29.28
C ILE A 71 16.08 -4.11 -30.19
N ARG A 72 16.27 -4.00 -31.51
CA ARG A 72 15.17 -3.92 -32.48
C ARG A 72 14.39 -5.21 -32.65
N ALA A 73 15.06 -6.36 -32.59
CA ALA A 73 14.41 -7.67 -32.64
C ALA A 73 13.44 -7.85 -31.44
N LEU A 74 13.75 -7.26 -30.29
CA LEU A 74 12.89 -7.21 -29.11
C LEU A 74 11.78 -6.13 -29.19
N GLY A 75 11.60 -5.50 -30.36
CA GLY A 75 10.55 -4.51 -30.60
C GLY A 75 10.80 -3.15 -29.97
N PHE A 76 12.07 -2.76 -29.79
CA PHE A 76 12.45 -1.41 -29.33
C PHE A 76 13.15 -0.64 -30.47
N GLU A 77 12.86 0.66 -30.63
CA GLU A 77 13.49 1.51 -31.65
C GLU A 77 14.38 2.59 -31.02
N PRO A 78 15.60 2.24 -30.56
CA PRO A 78 16.47 3.19 -29.90
C PRO A 78 17.07 4.20 -30.90
N LYS A 79 17.15 5.47 -30.49
CA LYS A 79 17.80 6.53 -31.28
C LYS A 79 19.33 6.36 -31.26
N LYS A 80 20.03 6.91 -32.26
CA LYS A 80 21.50 6.81 -32.36
C LYS A 80 22.23 7.28 -31.10
N GLU A 81 21.73 8.36 -30.47
CA GLU A 81 22.27 8.87 -29.20
C GLU A 81 21.93 8.00 -27.99
N GLU A 82 20.82 7.27 -28.05
CA GLU A 82 20.40 6.34 -27.00
C GLU A 82 21.27 5.08 -27.02
N ILE A 83 21.56 4.54 -28.20
CA ILE A 83 22.47 3.39 -28.37
C ILE A 83 23.86 3.74 -27.85
N LYS A 84 24.39 4.93 -28.18
CA LYS A 84 25.69 5.38 -27.65
C LYS A 84 25.70 5.43 -26.12
N LYS A 85 24.61 5.87 -25.50
CA LYS A 85 24.46 5.87 -24.04
C LYS A 85 24.41 4.45 -23.48
N MET A 86 23.58 3.58 -24.07
CA MET A 86 23.49 2.19 -23.65
C MET A 86 24.86 1.53 -23.71
N VAL A 87 25.56 1.64 -24.84
CA VAL A 87 26.92 1.11 -25.02
C VAL A 87 27.88 1.66 -23.96
N ALA A 88 27.85 2.96 -23.68
CA ALA A 88 28.68 3.55 -22.63
C ALA A 88 28.31 3.07 -21.21
N GLU A 89 27.05 2.69 -20.99
CA GLU A 89 26.56 2.18 -19.70
C GLU A 89 26.97 0.72 -19.45
N ILE A 90 27.04 -0.13 -20.50
CA ILE A 90 27.36 -1.56 -20.37
C ILE A 90 28.81 -1.92 -20.72
N ASP A 91 29.43 -1.27 -21.71
CA ASP A 91 30.81 -1.54 -22.15
C ASP A 91 31.80 -0.57 -21.46
N LYS A 92 31.81 -0.56 -20.13
CA LYS A 92 32.68 0.35 -19.34
C LYS A 92 34.17 0.03 -19.47
N ASP A 93 34.48 -1.22 -19.80
CA ASP A 93 35.84 -1.73 -19.94
C ASP A 93 36.37 -1.53 -21.38
N GLY A 94 35.57 -0.96 -22.29
CA GLY A 94 35.97 -0.62 -23.66
C GLY A 94 36.29 -1.85 -24.53
N THR A 95 35.65 -2.97 -24.22
CA THR A 95 35.88 -4.27 -24.86
C THR A 95 35.25 -4.36 -26.24
N GLY A 96 34.26 -3.51 -26.54
CA GLY A 96 33.46 -3.57 -27.76
C GLY A 96 32.46 -4.74 -27.78
N LYS A 97 32.33 -5.47 -26.66
CA LYS A 97 31.51 -6.68 -26.54
C LYS A 97 30.55 -6.57 -25.36
N VAL A 98 29.37 -7.18 -25.49
CA VAL A 98 28.31 -7.17 -24.48
C VAL A 98 27.99 -8.60 -24.07
N SER A 99 28.11 -8.92 -22.78
CA SER A 99 27.73 -10.24 -22.26
C SER A 99 26.22 -10.41 -22.13
N TYR A 100 25.75 -11.66 -22.06
CA TYR A 100 24.34 -11.96 -21.83
C TYR A 100 23.80 -11.31 -20.55
N ASP A 101 24.58 -11.31 -19.47
CA ASP A 101 24.16 -10.73 -18.19
C ASP A 101 23.98 -9.21 -18.25
N GLU A 102 24.82 -8.51 -19.02
CA GLU A 102 24.72 -7.07 -19.27
C GLU A 102 23.54 -6.75 -20.19
N PHE A 103 23.36 -7.55 -21.25
CA PHE A 103 22.21 -7.43 -22.15
C PHE A 103 20.88 -7.66 -21.41
N LEU A 104 20.82 -8.67 -20.54
CA LEU A 104 19.65 -8.95 -19.71
C LEU A 104 19.35 -7.80 -18.74
N GLN A 105 20.37 -7.19 -18.12
CA GLN A 105 20.17 -6.01 -17.25
C GLN A 105 19.65 -4.80 -18.03
N LEU A 106 20.23 -4.54 -19.20
CA LEU A 106 19.79 -3.47 -20.09
C LEU A 106 18.31 -3.65 -20.48
N MET A 107 17.96 -4.86 -20.93
CA MET A 107 16.60 -5.18 -21.36
C MET A 107 15.61 -5.18 -20.21
N THR A 108 16.03 -5.58 -19.00
CA THR A 108 15.21 -5.49 -17.78
C THR A 108 14.70 -4.07 -17.52
N VAL A 109 15.59 -3.07 -17.65
CA VAL A 109 15.23 -1.65 -17.46
C VAL A 109 14.34 -1.17 -18.61
N LYS A 110 14.67 -1.55 -19.85
CA LYS A 110 13.92 -1.13 -21.04
C LYS A 110 12.50 -1.70 -21.08
N MET A 111 12.32 -2.96 -20.69
CA MET A 111 10.99 -3.57 -20.59
C MET A 111 10.13 -2.82 -19.57
N ALA A 112 10.68 -2.52 -18.39
CA ALA A 112 9.97 -1.73 -17.39
C ALA A 112 9.57 -0.32 -17.89
N GLU A 113 10.44 0.34 -18.67
CA GLU A 113 10.14 1.65 -19.29
C GLU A 113 9.06 1.56 -20.38
N LYS A 114 9.13 0.54 -21.24
CA LYS A 114 8.16 0.31 -22.34
C LYS A 114 6.79 -0.06 -21.80
N ASP A 115 6.72 -0.98 -20.83
CA ASP A 115 5.47 -1.37 -20.17
C ASP A 115 4.80 -0.14 -19.55
N THR A 116 5.59 0.71 -18.87
CA THR A 116 5.09 1.98 -18.31
C THR A 116 4.50 2.88 -19.40
N ARG A 117 5.20 3.09 -20.52
CA ARG A 117 4.72 3.95 -21.61
C ARG A 117 3.47 3.38 -22.31
N GLU A 118 3.43 2.08 -22.55
CA GLU A 118 2.30 1.42 -23.20
C GLU A 118 1.04 1.45 -22.33
N GLU A 119 1.17 1.20 -21.02
CA GLU A 119 0.07 1.35 -20.06
C GLU A 119 -0.50 2.77 -20.06
N ILE A 120 0.38 3.77 -20.09
CA ILE A 120 -0.01 5.19 -20.16
C ILE A 120 -0.75 5.49 -21.46
N MET A 121 -0.27 5.01 -22.60
CA MET A 121 -0.92 5.23 -23.90
C MET A 121 -2.26 4.51 -24.00
N LYS A 122 -2.37 3.29 -23.45
CA LYS A 122 -3.64 2.54 -23.37
C LYS A 122 -4.65 3.29 -22.49
N ALA A 123 -4.23 3.78 -21.33
CA ALA A 123 -5.07 4.59 -20.46
C ALA A 123 -5.49 5.89 -21.17
N PHE A 124 -4.56 6.58 -21.84
CA PHE A 124 -4.87 7.81 -22.57
C PHE A 124 -5.92 7.59 -23.66
N ARG A 125 -5.78 6.54 -24.48
CA ARG A 125 -6.76 6.18 -25.53
C ARG A 125 -8.13 5.78 -24.98
N LEU A 126 -8.19 5.23 -23.77
CA LEU A 126 -9.48 4.94 -23.11
C LEU A 126 -10.26 6.23 -22.81
N PHE A 127 -9.54 7.31 -22.49
CA PHE A 127 -10.13 8.62 -22.23
C PHE A 127 -10.35 9.41 -23.54
N ASP A 128 -9.40 9.44 -24.47
CA ASP A 128 -9.47 10.19 -25.73
C ASP A 128 -10.11 9.37 -26.86
N ASP A 129 -11.40 9.05 -26.71
CA ASP A 129 -12.18 8.26 -27.67
C ASP A 129 -12.48 8.98 -28.99
N ASP A 130 -12.39 10.31 -28.98
CA ASP A 130 -12.52 11.16 -30.16
C ASP A 130 -11.17 11.43 -30.84
N GLU A 131 -10.11 10.74 -30.42
CA GLU A 131 -8.75 10.79 -31.00
C GLU A 131 -8.19 12.21 -31.17
N THR A 132 -8.58 13.12 -30.28
CA THR A 132 -8.20 14.53 -30.36
C THR A 132 -6.76 14.80 -29.91
N GLY A 133 -6.12 13.80 -29.30
CA GLY A 133 -4.85 13.94 -28.61
C GLY A 133 -4.97 14.73 -27.30
N LYS A 134 -6.20 14.91 -26.76
CA LYS A 134 -6.45 15.65 -25.50
C LYS A 134 -7.61 15.03 -24.71
N ILE A 135 -7.50 15.00 -23.38
CA ILE A 135 -8.61 14.57 -22.51
C ILE A 135 -9.45 15.79 -22.11
N SER A 136 -10.66 15.91 -22.65
CA SER A 136 -11.61 16.98 -22.30
C SER A 136 -12.54 16.60 -21.14
N PHE A 137 -13.23 17.59 -20.56
CA PHE A 137 -14.28 17.32 -19.56
C PHE A 137 -15.42 16.44 -20.11
N LYS A 138 -15.70 16.53 -21.41
CA LYS A 138 -16.70 15.69 -22.08
C LYS A 138 -16.26 14.22 -22.06
N ASN A 139 -15.00 13.94 -22.39
CA ASN A 139 -14.43 12.60 -22.33
C ASN A 139 -14.52 12.02 -20.90
N LEU A 140 -14.12 12.81 -19.90
CA LEU A 140 -14.19 12.39 -18.49
C LEU A 140 -15.62 12.09 -18.04
N LYS A 141 -16.57 12.96 -18.41
CA LYS A 141 -17.99 12.77 -18.10
C LYS A 141 -18.55 11.51 -18.78
N ARG A 142 -18.08 11.15 -19.97
CA ARG A 142 -18.49 9.94 -20.70
C ARG A 142 -17.95 8.69 -20.02
N VAL A 143 -16.63 8.60 -19.78
CA VAL A 143 -16.02 7.45 -19.11
C VAL A 143 -16.64 7.21 -17.72
N ALA A 144 -16.89 8.28 -16.96
CA ALA A 144 -17.59 8.18 -15.67
C ALA A 144 -19.07 7.76 -15.80
N LYS A 145 -19.73 8.04 -16.94
CA LYS A 145 -21.10 7.61 -17.24
C LYS A 145 -21.19 6.15 -17.66
N GLU A 146 -20.18 5.64 -18.34
CA GLU A 146 -20.09 4.25 -18.81
C GLU A 146 -19.68 3.26 -17.72
N LEU A 147 -19.39 3.75 -16.50
CA LEU A 147 -19.15 2.88 -15.35
C LEU A 147 -20.32 1.91 -15.15
N VAL A 148 -19.99 0.62 -15.14
CA VAL A 148 -20.94 -0.49 -14.96
C VAL A 148 -21.83 -0.30 -13.73
N GLY A 149 -21.33 0.38 -12.69
CA GLY A 149 -22.08 0.74 -11.49
C GLY A 149 -23.43 1.40 -11.74
N LYS A 150 -23.56 2.23 -12.80
CA LYS A 150 -24.83 2.91 -13.12
C LYS A 150 -25.92 1.95 -13.58
N TYR A 151 -25.54 0.92 -14.33
CA TYR A 151 -26.46 -0.13 -14.77
C TYR A 151 -26.71 -1.10 -13.61
N TYR A 152 -25.65 -1.50 -12.91
CA TYR A 152 -25.70 -2.41 -11.79
C TYR A 152 -26.69 -1.98 -10.69
N ARG A 153 -26.67 -0.70 -10.32
CA ARG A 153 -27.55 -0.20 -9.24
C ARG A 153 -29.04 -0.11 -9.64
N LYS A 154 -29.36 -0.15 -10.94
CA LYS A 154 -30.73 -0.11 -11.45
C LYS A 154 -31.42 -1.48 -11.44
N ILE A 155 -30.66 -2.56 -11.25
CA ILE A 155 -31.22 -3.91 -11.11
C ILE A 155 -32.04 -3.93 -9.81
N ALA A 156 -33.36 -4.06 -9.94
CA ALA A 156 -34.30 -3.99 -8.82
C ALA A 156 -34.31 -5.29 -8.01
N ASP A 157 -34.30 -6.44 -8.67
CA ASP A 157 -34.26 -7.73 -8.00
C ASP A 157 -32.89 -7.96 -7.34
N CYS A 158 -32.92 -8.24 -6.04
CA CYS A 158 -31.69 -8.39 -5.25
C CYS A 158 -30.88 -9.63 -5.67
N ALA A 159 -31.56 -10.72 -6.03
CA ALA A 159 -30.90 -11.97 -6.41
C ALA A 159 -30.27 -11.86 -7.81
N GLU A 160 -30.96 -11.21 -8.76
CA GLU A 160 -30.42 -10.90 -10.08
C GLU A 160 -29.24 -9.93 -9.98
N LYS A 161 -29.35 -8.90 -9.14
CA LYS A 161 -28.26 -7.95 -8.91
C LYS A 161 -27.02 -8.65 -8.35
N GLU A 162 -27.19 -9.48 -7.32
CA GLU A 162 -26.10 -10.27 -6.77
C GLU A 162 -25.50 -11.22 -7.82
N LYS A 163 -26.35 -11.96 -8.56
CA LYS A 163 -25.91 -12.88 -9.62
C LYS A 163 -25.10 -12.17 -10.70
N PHE A 164 -25.59 -11.04 -11.21
CA PHE A 164 -24.88 -10.23 -12.20
C PHE A 164 -23.52 -9.76 -11.66
N GLY A 165 -23.52 -9.22 -10.44
CA GLY A 165 -22.29 -8.72 -9.82
C GLY A 165 -21.25 -9.82 -9.61
N ASN A 166 -21.68 -11.03 -9.26
CA ASN A 166 -20.81 -12.18 -9.09
C ASN A 166 -20.24 -12.69 -10.42
N ILE A 167 -21.07 -12.79 -11.47
CA ILE A 167 -20.62 -13.19 -12.81
C ILE A 167 -19.58 -12.21 -13.33
N LEU A 168 -19.87 -10.91 -13.21
CA LEU A 168 -18.95 -9.85 -13.63
C LEU A 168 -17.64 -9.88 -12.84
N GLY A 169 -17.69 -10.07 -11.52
CA GLY A 169 -16.50 -10.12 -10.69
C GLY A 169 -15.61 -11.32 -11.00
N VAL A 170 -16.20 -12.50 -11.20
CA VAL A 170 -15.46 -13.70 -11.66
C VAL A 170 -14.83 -13.47 -13.04
N LEU A 171 -15.58 -12.89 -13.98
CA LEU A 171 -15.09 -12.58 -15.31
C LEU A 171 -13.88 -11.62 -15.26
N ILE A 172 -13.97 -10.56 -14.45
CA ILE A 172 -12.85 -9.63 -14.22
C ILE A 172 -11.64 -10.36 -13.66
N ILE A 173 -11.81 -11.23 -12.66
CA ILE A 173 -10.69 -12.00 -12.10
C ILE A 173 -10.02 -12.87 -13.17
N VAL A 174 -10.81 -13.62 -13.93
CA VAL A 174 -10.32 -14.51 -14.99
C VAL A 174 -9.54 -13.74 -16.05
N ILE A 175 -10.08 -12.61 -16.52
CA ILE A 175 -9.43 -11.75 -17.51
C ILE A 175 -8.11 -11.17 -16.97
N VAL A 176 -8.12 -10.66 -15.74
CA VAL A 176 -6.95 -9.98 -15.15
C VAL A 176 -5.87 -10.96 -14.70
N SER A 177 -6.25 -12.16 -14.26
CA SER A 177 -5.33 -13.10 -13.61
C SER A 177 -4.96 -14.30 -14.48
N GLY A 178 -5.68 -14.57 -15.57
CA GLY A 178 -5.46 -15.73 -16.42
C GLY A 178 -5.40 -17.02 -15.61
N PHE A 179 -4.34 -17.83 -15.83
CA PHE A 179 -4.12 -19.10 -15.12
C PHE A 179 -3.98 -18.92 -13.60
N HIS A 180 -3.46 -17.79 -13.12
CA HIS A 180 -3.28 -17.54 -11.69
C HIS A 180 -4.59 -17.38 -10.92
N THR A 181 -5.73 -17.30 -11.63
CA THR A 181 -7.07 -17.36 -11.03
C THR A 181 -7.27 -18.61 -10.17
N LEU A 182 -6.62 -19.74 -10.50
CA LEU A 182 -6.70 -20.96 -9.68
C LEU A 182 -6.32 -20.70 -8.22
N HIS A 183 -5.32 -19.86 -7.97
CA HIS A 183 -4.90 -19.59 -6.60
C HIS A 183 -5.99 -18.91 -5.77
N ILE A 184 -6.77 -18.04 -6.40
CA ILE A 184 -7.85 -17.30 -5.78
C ILE A 184 -8.97 -18.29 -5.40
N PHE A 185 -9.36 -19.18 -6.31
CA PHE A 185 -10.40 -20.16 -6.04
C PHE A 185 -9.99 -21.23 -5.03
N VAL A 186 -8.74 -21.70 -5.06
CA VAL A 186 -8.24 -22.68 -4.08
C VAL A 186 -8.23 -22.10 -2.66
N SER A 187 -7.67 -20.90 -2.48
CA SER A 187 -7.64 -20.25 -1.17
C SER A 187 -9.03 -19.88 -0.66
N PHE A 188 -9.93 -19.48 -1.55
CA PHE A 188 -11.34 -19.29 -1.25
C PHE A 188 -12.01 -20.59 -0.78
N ALA A 189 -11.92 -21.66 -1.57
CA ALA A 189 -12.63 -22.91 -1.30
C ALA A 189 -12.20 -23.51 0.04
N ALA A 190 -10.89 -23.51 0.32
CA ALA A 190 -10.35 -23.96 1.59
C ALA A 190 -10.87 -23.11 2.76
N SER A 191 -10.83 -21.78 2.66
CA SER A 191 -11.30 -20.89 3.72
C SER A 191 -12.80 -20.94 3.95
N ALA A 192 -13.58 -20.97 2.87
CA ALA A 192 -15.03 -21.13 2.93
C ALA A 192 -15.40 -22.47 3.58
N GLY A 193 -14.70 -23.55 3.21
CA GLY A 193 -14.84 -24.85 3.86
C GLY A 193 -14.56 -24.78 5.37
N ILE A 194 -13.48 -24.11 5.79
CA ILE A 194 -13.16 -23.93 7.21
C ILE A 194 -14.26 -23.14 7.95
N ILE A 195 -14.79 -22.07 7.34
CA ILE A 195 -15.87 -21.25 7.91
C ILE A 195 -17.15 -22.08 8.11
N LEU A 196 -17.47 -22.95 7.15
CA LEU A 196 -18.69 -23.77 7.16
C LEU A 196 -18.59 -25.01 8.05
N LEU A 197 -17.42 -25.66 8.10
CA LEU A 197 -17.24 -26.94 8.80
C LEU A 197 -16.94 -26.79 10.29
N HIS A 198 -16.23 -25.74 10.68
CA HIS A 198 -15.73 -25.64 12.04
C HIS A 198 -16.81 -25.07 12.95
N LYS A 199 -17.18 -25.80 14.02
CA LYS A 199 -18.13 -25.39 15.07
C LYS A 199 -17.66 -24.10 15.78
N GLN A 200 -17.85 -22.97 15.11
CA GLN A 200 -17.95 -21.55 15.50
C GLN A 200 -16.96 -20.93 16.53
N LEU A 201 -16.11 -21.66 17.25
CA LEU A 201 -15.27 -21.07 18.31
C LEU A 201 -13.86 -20.69 17.84
N GLN A 202 -13.26 -21.38 16.86
CA GLN A 202 -11.88 -21.12 16.42
C GLN A 202 -11.70 -20.92 14.89
N CYS A 203 -12.78 -20.89 14.10
CA CYS A 203 -12.70 -20.72 12.64
C CYS A 203 -11.86 -19.49 12.23
N HIS A 204 -12.07 -18.35 12.88
CA HIS A 204 -11.33 -17.11 12.64
C HIS A 204 -9.81 -17.24 12.77
N VAL A 205 -9.29 -18.02 13.75
CA VAL A 205 -7.84 -18.21 13.91
C VAL A 205 -7.31 -19.10 12.79
N ILE A 206 -8.00 -20.20 12.49
CA ILE A 206 -7.58 -21.16 11.45
C ILE A 206 -7.58 -20.46 10.08
N VAL A 207 -8.64 -19.73 9.74
CA VAL A 207 -8.72 -18.95 8.49
C VAL A 207 -7.64 -17.87 8.44
N SER A 208 -7.36 -17.18 9.56
CA SER A 208 -6.27 -16.20 9.62
C SER A 208 -4.92 -16.84 9.28
N VAL A 209 -4.57 -17.92 9.98
CA VAL A 209 -3.31 -18.63 9.75
C VAL A 209 -3.24 -19.16 8.32
N PHE A 210 -4.30 -19.83 7.85
CA PHE A 210 -4.36 -20.37 6.49
C PHE A 210 -4.19 -19.28 5.44
N MET A 211 -4.96 -18.19 5.49
CA MET A 211 -4.91 -17.15 4.45
C MET A 211 -3.57 -16.41 4.43
N PHE A 212 -2.97 -16.13 5.58
CA PHE A 212 -1.65 -15.49 5.63
C PHE A 212 -0.50 -16.42 5.22
N LEU A 213 -0.59 -17.73 5.50
CA LEU A 213 0.35 -18.72 4.97
C LEU A 213 0.16 -18.92 3.46
N TYR A 214 -1.08 -18.95 2.99
CA TYR A 214 -1.38 -19.04 1.57
C TYR A 214 -0.89 -17.80 0.82
N LEU A 215 -1.05 -16.60 1.38
CA LEU A 215 -0.52 -15.38 0.80
C LEU A 215 1.02 -15.41 0.68
N LEU A 216 1.71 -16.08 1.61
CA LEU A 216 3.14 -16.32 1.51
C LEU A 216 3.47 -17.33 0.41
N PHE A 217 2.80 -18.49 0.39
CA PHE A 217 2.92 -19.47 -0.67
C PHE A 217 2.71 -18.84 -2.06
N PHE A 218 1.66 -18.04 -2.19
CA PHE A 218 1.30 -17.33 -3.42
C PHE A 218 2.41 -16.38 -3.92
N ARG A 219 3.21 -15.80 -3.02
CA ARG A 219 4.35 -14.93 -3.40
C ARG A 219 5.65 -15.70 -3.63
N MET A 220 5.65 -16.99 -3.33
CA MET A 220 6.81 -17.88 -3.35
C MET A 220 6.60 -19.07 -4.29
N THR A 221 5.60 -18.99 -5.18
CA THR A 221 5.21 -20.08 -6.10
C THR A 221 6.37 -20.57 -6.96
N TYR A 222 7.30 -19.67 -7.32
CA TYR A 222 8.49 -20.00 -8.09
C TYR A 222 9.40 -21.03 -7.41
N TYR A 223 9.47 -21.04 -6.07
CA TYR A 223 10.21 -22.07 -5.33
C TYR A 223 9.60 -23.47 -5.47
N PHE A 224 8.34 -23.53 -5.90
CA PHE A 224 7.60 -24.77 -6.16
C PHE A 224 7.51 -25.08 -7.66
N GLY A 225 8.26 -24.37 -8.52
CA GLY A 225 8.24 -24.56 -9.97
C GLY A 225 6.97 -24.05 -10.65
N LEU A 226 6.17 -23.23 -9.96
CA LEU A 226 4.95 -22.61 -10.50
C LEU A 226 5.26 -21.17 -10.96
N PRO A 227 4.60 -20.66 -12.03
CA PRO A 227 4.80 -19.29 -12.48
C PRO A 227 4.53 -18.26 -11.37
N SER A 228 5.31 -17.18 -11.35
CA SER A 228 5.13 -16.08 -10.39
C SER A 228 3.84 -15.30 -10.71
N PRO A 229 2.91 -15.11 -9.75
CA PRO A 229 1.69 -14.38 -10.02
C PRO A 229 1.94 -12.92 -10.37
N PRO A 230 1.18 -12.36 -11.33
CA PRO A 230 1.33 -10.96 -11.70
C PRO A 230 0.86 -10.07 -10.55
N GLY A 231 1.41 -8.85 -10.50
CA GLY A 231 1.11 -7.89 -9.43
C GLY A 231 -0.39 -7.59 -9.26
N HIS A 232 -1.16 -7.64 -10.36
CA HIS A 232 -2.60 -7.41 -10.34
C HIS A 232 -3.36 -8.54 -9.64
N THR A 233 -2.96 -9.81 -9.86
CA THR A 233 -3.50 -10.96 -9.12
C THR A 233 -3.09 -10.93 -7.65
N ASN A 234 -1.86 -10.50 -7.33
CA ASN A 234 -1.44 -10.29 -5.94
C ASN A 234 -2.36 -9.30 -5.19
N LEU A 235 -2.81 -8.23 -5.83
CA LEU A 235 -3.77 -7.30 -5.23
C LEU A 235 -5.12 -7.97 -4.92
N ILE A 236 -5.64 -8.78 -5.85
CA ILE A 236 -6.88 -9.53 -5.64
C ILE A 236 -6.73 -10.49 -4.46
N GLN A 237 -5.63 -11.25 -4.41
CA GLN A 237 -5.34 -12.18 -3.31
C GLN A 237 -5.19 -11.44 -1.96
N MET A 238 -4.57 -10.26 -1.96
CA MET A 238 -4.45 -9.41 -0.76
C MET A 238 -5.81 -8.96 -0.23
N VAL A 239 -6.73 -8.52 -1.10
CA VAL A 239 -8.08 -8.11 -0.70
C VAL A 239 -8.92 -9.31 -0.25
N LEU A 240 -8.85 -10.43 -0.98
CA LEU A 240 -9.52 -11.68 -0.61
C LEU A 240 -9.08 -12.17 0.79
N THR A 241 -7.79 -12.04 1.11
CA THR A 241 -7.24 -12.34 2.44
C THR A 241 -7.93 -11.52 3.53
N LEU A 242 -8.06 -10.20 3.35
CA LEU A 242 -8.74 -9.36 4.34
C LEU A 242 -10.24 -9.68 4.45
N LYS A 243 -10.92 -9.93 3.32
CA LYS A 243 -12.34 -10.30 3.26
C LYS A 243 -12.61 -11.58 4.03
N LEU A 244 -11.92 -12.69 3.72
CA LEU A 244 -12.18 -13.99 4.33
C LEU A 244 -11.82 -14.02 5.82
N VAL A 245 -10.71 -13.39 6.21
CA VAL A 245 -10.32 -13.30 7.62
C VAL A 245 -11.30 -12.42 8.38
N GLY A 246 -11.66 -11.25 7.85
CA GLY A 246 -12.65 -10.36 8.44
C GLY A 246 -14.01 -11.04 8.60
N LEU A 247 -14.47 -11.74 7.55
CA LEU A 247 -15.69 -12.52 7.57
C LEU A 247 -15.67 -13.59 8.66
N ALA A 248 -14.56 -14.33 8.81
CA ALA A 248 -14.46 -15.37 9.83
C ALA A 248 -14.57 -14.79 11.26
N PHE A 249 -14.04 -13.58 11.51
CA PHE A 249 -14.27 -12.85 12.76
C PHE A 249 -15.72 -12.41 12.92
N GLU A 250 -16.35 -11.86 11.87
CA GLU A 250 -17.75 -11.42 11.88
C GLU A 250 -18.71 -12.61 12.15
N VAL A 251 -18.51 -13.75 11.50
CA VAL A 251 -19.28 -14.99 11.71
C VAL A 251 -19.16 -15.49 13.15
N LYS A 252 -17.94 -15.50 13.71
CA LYS A 252 -17.69 -15.92 15.10
C LYS A 252 -18.44 -15.02 16.09
N ASP A 253 -18.34 -13.71 15.94
CA ASP A 253 -18.97 -12.76 16.85
C ASP A 253 -20.49 -12.81 16.75
N ALA A 254 -21.03 -12.84 15.52
CA ALA A 254 -22.47 -12.94 15.27
C ALA A 254 -23.04 -14.24 15.84
N THR A 255 -22.37 -15.37 15.62
CA THR A 255 -22.76 -16.65 16.24
C THR A 255 -22.81 -16.55 17.75
N LEU A 256 -21.74 -16.05 18.38
CA LEU A 256 -21.65 -15.99 19.84
C LEU A 256 -22.80 -15.15 20.41
N LYS A 257 -23.14 -14.04 19.74
CA LYS A 257 -24.24 -13.17 20.11
C LYS A 257 -25.59 -13.87 19.96
N CYS A 258 -25.85 -14.49 18.80
CA CYS A 258 -27.08 -15.24 18.56
C CYS A 258 -27.28 -16.42 19.53
N ARG A 259 -26.21 -17.16 19.87
CA ARG A 259 -26.27 -18.31 20.79
C ARG A 259 -26.50 -17.91 22.25
N LYS A 260 -26.07 -16.71 22.65
CA LYS A 260 -26.19 -16.22 24.04
C LYS A 260 -27.45 -15.40 24.30
N ALA A 261 -28.12 -14.96 23.24
CA ALA A 261 -29.29 -14.12 23.33
C ALA A 261 -30.48 -14.87 23.95
N SER A 262 -31.22 -14.20 24.83
CA SER A 262 -32.58 -14.61 25.19
C SER A 262 -33.48 -14.57 23.95
N LYS A 263 -34.71 -15.08 24.07
CA LYS A 263 -35.67 -15.02 22.96
C LYS A 263 -35.98 -13.58 22.55
N GLU A 264 -36.18 -12.70 23.52
CA GLU A 264 -36.45 -11.27 23.31
C GLU A 264 -35.23 -10.55 22.73
N GLU A 265 -34.03 -10.85 23.23
CA GLU A 265 -32.79 -10.28 22.69
C GLU A 265 -32.56 -10.74 21.24
N TYR A 266 -32.84 -12.01 20.94
CA TYR A 266 -32.66 -12.59 19.61
C TYR A 266 -33.56 -11.90 18.58
N GLU A 267 -34.80 -11.56 18.93
CA GLU A 267 -35.70 -10.81 18.05
C GLU A 267 -35.12 -9.45 17.66
N GLN A 268 -34.45 -8.77 18.60
CA GLN A 268 -33.80 -7.47 18.39
C GLN A 268 -32.46 -7.54 17.64
N ILE A 269 -31.87 -8.73 17.46
CA ILE A 269 -30.62 -8.88 16.71
C ILE A 269 -30.85 -8.49 15.23
N PRO A 270 -29.99 -7.61 14.64
CA PRO A 270 -30.09 -7.21 13.25
C PRO A 270 -30.04 -8.39 12.25
N TYR A 271 -30.72 -8.25 11.12
CA TYR A 271 -30.82 -9.30 10.09
C TYR A 271 -29.45 -9.84 9.64
N HIS A 272 -28.46 -8.96 9.44
CA HIS A 272 -27.14 -9.34 8.93
C HIS A 272 -26.34 -10.17 9.94
N GLU A 273 -26.56 -9.98 11.25
CA GLU A 273 -25.93 -10.82 12.27
C GLU A 273 -26.57 -12.21 12.32
N LYS A 274 -27.89 -12.29 12.17
CA LYS A 274 -28.59 -13.58 12.02
C LYS A 274 -28.09 -14.32 10.78
N GLU A 275 -27.99 -13.62 9.65
CA GLU A 275 -27.46 -14.16 8.39
C GLU A 275 -25.99 -14.61 8.51
N LEU A 276 -25.16 -13.87 9.25
CA LEU A 276 -23.76 -14.26 9.54
C LEU A 276 -23.67 -15.50 10.45
N ALA A 277 -24.56 -15.64 11.43
CA ALA A 277 -24.61 -16.80 12.31
C ALA A 277 -24.97 -18.09 11.55
N GLU A 278 -25.74 -17.96 10.47
CA GLU A 278 -26.19 -19.04 9.58
C GLU A 278 -25.65 -18.89 8.15
N ILE A 279 -24.38 -18.48 8.03
CA ILE A 279 -23.80 -18.14 6.73
C ILE A 279 -23.76 -19.33 5.76
N THR A 280 -24.16 -19.09 4.50
CA THR A 280 -24.18 -20.14 3.46
C THR A 280 -23.02 -20.00 2.48
N PRO A 281 -22.68 -21.06 1.70
CA PRO A 281 -21.67 -20.95 0.63
C PRO A 281 -21.97 -19.83 -0.37
N LYS A 282 -23.26 -19.62 -0.70
CA LYS A 282 -23.70 -18.54 -1.60
C LYS A 282 -23.33 -17.16 -1.03
N ASN A 283 -23.55 -16.94 0.26
CA ASN A 283 -23.22 -15.68 0.93
C ASN A 283 -21.72 -15.39 0.88
N ILE A 284 -20.88 -16.38 1.21
CA ILE A 284 -19.42 -16.24 1.20
C ILE A 284 -18.94 -15.95 -0.22
N PHE A 285 -19.46 -16.69 -1.20
CA PHE A 285 -19.12 -16.52 -2.61
C PHE A 285 -19.49 -15.12 -3.11
N GLY A 286 -20.72 -14.67 -2.87
CA GLY A 286 -21.17 -13.34 -3.30
C GLY A 286 -20.32 -12.23 -2.69
N TYR A 287 -20.06 -12.28 -1.39
CA TYR A 287 -19.21 -11.29 -0.74
C TYR A 287 -17.76 -11.24 -1.29
N CYS A 288 -17.18 -12.39 -1.63
CA CYS A 288 -15.81 -12.47 -2.12
C CYS A 288 -15.69 -12.08 -3.60
N PHE A 289 -16.63 -12.51 -4.44
CA PHE A 289 -16.53 -12.47 -5.90
C PHE A 289 -17.48 -11.50 -6.60
N ASN A 290 -18.25 -10.70 -5.86
CA ASN A 290 -18.96 -9.58 -6.46
C ASN A 290 -17.95 -8.58 -7.06
N TYR A 291 -18.24 -8.03 -8.24
CA TYR A 291 -17.35 -7.10 -8.94
C TYR A 291 -16.98 -5.87 -8.10
N VAL A 292 -17.86 -5.45 -7.16
CA VAL A 292 -17.54 -4.35 -6.25
C VAL A 292 -16.53 -4.82 -5.21
N GLY A 293 -15.34 -4.22 -5.25
CA GLY A 293 -14.27 -4.53 -4.30
C GLY A 293 -13.57 -5.88 -4.57
N VAL A 294 -13.57 -6.36 -5.82
CA VAL A 294 -12.83 -7.57 -6.23
C VAL A 294 -11.36 -7.29 -6.56
N LEU A 295 -11.06 -6.12 -7.14
CA LEU A 295 -9.71 -5.69 -7.47
C LEU A 295 -9.08 -4.96 -6.27
N THR A 296 -8.40 -3.84 -6.52
CA THR A 296 -7.95 -2.92 -5.47
C THR A 296 -9.12 -2.10 -4.92
N GLY A 297 -9.11 -1.79 -3.62
CA GLY A 297 -10.05 -0.81 -3.08
C GLY A 297 -10.25 -0.80 -1.57
N PRO A 298 -11.30 -0.09 -1.08
CA PRO A 298 -11.65 -0.10 0.33
C PRO A 298 -11.99 -1.51 0.79
N TYR A 299 -11.51 -1.89 1.98
CA TYR A 299 -12.04 -3.05 2.68
C TYR A 299 -13.51 -2.81 3.02
N LEU A 300 -14.38 -3.75 2.63
CA LEU A 300 -15.81 -3.75 2.92
C LEU A 300 -16.09 -4.87 3.92
N THR A 301 -16.79 -4.59 5.02
CA THR A 301 -17.34 -5.65 5.90
C THR A 301 -18.46 -6.41 5.20
N TYR A 302 -18.79 -7.61 5.69
CA TYR A 302 -19.92 -8.37 5.16
C TYR A 302 -21.22 -7.58 5.28
N ARG A 303 -21.42 -6.92 6.42
CA ARG A 303 -22.53 -5.99 6.63
C ARG A 303 -22.61 -4.91 5.56
N THR A 304 -21.50 -4.22 5.25
CA THR A 304 -21.50 -3.13 4.25
C THR A 304 -21.85 -3.66 2.86
N TYR A 305 -21.38 -4.87 2.53
CA TYR A 305 -21.77 -5.57 1.30
C TYR A 305 -23.29 -5.84 1.29
N ARG A 306 -23.85 -6.44 2.35
CA ARG A 306 -25.28 -6.79 2.42
C ARG A 306 -26.21 -5.58 2.44
N ASP A 307 -25.85 -4.55 3.19
CA ASP A 307 -26.60 -3.29 3.27
C ASP A 307 -26.79 -2.68 1.86
N SER A 308 -25.86 -2.89 0.92
CA SER A 308 -25.98 -2.36 -0.44
C SER A 308 -27.11 -3.00 -1.29
N PHE A 309 -27.60 -4.17 -0.88
CA PHE A 309 -28.72 -4.88 -1.52
C PHE A 309 -30.02 -4.71 -0.74
N VAL A 310 -29.96 -4.83 0.59
CA VAL A 310 -31.15 -4.96 1.43
C VAL A 310 -31.69 -3.61 1.91
N GLU A 311 -30.81 -2.64 2.16
CA GLU A 311 -31.22 -1.39 2.80
C GLU A 311 -31.65 -0.34 1.78
N THR A 312 -32.84 0.22 2.02
CA THR A 312 -33.41 1.32 1.24
C THR A 312 -33.97 2.37 2.19
N TYR A 313 -33.48 3.61 2.11
CA TYR A 313 -33.86 4.70 3.02
C TYR A 313 -34.71 5.78 2.34
N ALA A 314 -34.25 6.32 1.20
CA ALA A 314 -35.01 7.25 0.36
C ALA A 314 -35.33 6.64 -1.00
N SER A 315 -36.04 7.40 -1.85
CA SER A 315 -36.29 7.01 -3.22
C SER A 315 -35.00 6.68 -3.98
N ASN A 316 -35.10 5.74 -4.90
CA ASN A 316 -33.96 5.35 -5.74
C ASN A 316 -33.38 6.55 -6.51
N GLU A 317 -34.22 7.51 -6.90
CA GLU A 317 -33.78 8.73 -7.60
C GLU A 317 -32.79 9.55 -6.77
N LYS A 318 -33.12 9.85 -5.51
CA LYS A 318 -32.23 10.62 -4.61
C LYS A 318 -30.94 9.89 -4.31
N ARG A 319 -31.02 8.57 -4.07
CA ARG A 319 -29.83 7.74 -3.88
C ARG A 319 -28.95 7.74 -5.13
N PHE A 320 -29.54 7.60 -6.33
CA PHE A 320 -28.79 7.57 -7.59
C PHE A 320 -28.16 8.93 -7.92
N GLU A 321 -28.84 10.03 -7.61
CA GLU A 321 -28.29 11.39 -7.71
C GLU A 321 -27.06 11.54 -6.82
N ALA A 322 -27.14 11.13 -5.56
CA ALA A 322 -26.02 11.17 -4.62
C ALA A 322 -24.83 10.29 -5.07
N CYS A 323 -25.12 9.09 -5.60
CA CYS A 323 -24.11 8.19 -6.19
C CYS A 323 -23.39 8.84 -7.36
N ASP A 324 -24.13 9.44 -8.30
CA ASP A 324 -23.57 10.09 -9.48
C ASP A 324 -22.76 11.33 -9.13
N LYS A 325 -23.27 12.16 -8.21
CA LYS A 325 -22.56 13.35 -7.70
C LYS A 325 -21.23 12.95 -7.06
N THR A 326 -21.26 12.02 -6.10
CA THR A 326 -20.05 11.58 -5.39
C THR A 326 -19.02 10.94 -6.33
N THR A 327 -19.49 10.09 -7.24
CA THR A 327 -18.62 9.44 -8.23
C THR A 327 -17.95 10.49 -9.12
N LEU A 328 -18.71 11.45 -9.65
CA LEU A 328 -18.18 12.49 -10.52
C LEU A 328 -17.21 13.43 -9.79
N GLU A 329 -17.51 13.82 -8.55
CA GLU A 329 -16.64 14.65 -7.72
C GLU A 329 -15.27 14.01 -7.49
N LYS A 330 -15.25 12.73 -7.12
CA LYS A 330 -14.00 11.96 -6.97
C LYS A 330 -13.28 11.78 -8.30
N PHE A 331 -14.02 11.44 -9.36
CA PHE A 331 -13.44 11.17 -10.68
C PHE A 331 -12.68 12.38 -11.27
N LYS A 332 -13.13 13.61 -10.99
CA LYS A 332 -12.44 14.85 -11.42
C LYS A 332 -10.99 14.95 -10.94
N SER A 333 -10.65 14.34 -9.81
CA SER A 333 -9.29 14.40 -9.26
C SER A 333 -8.32 13.43 -9.94
N ILE A 334 -8.82 12.35 -10.53
CA ILE A 334 -8.00 11.28 -11.10
C ILE A 334 -7.10 11.79 -12.25
N PRO A 335 -7.60 12.56 -13.24
CA PRO A 335 -6.77 13.08 -14.32
C PRO A 335 -5.64 14.00 -13.84
N ILE A 336 -5.88 14.75 -12.76
CA ILE A 336 -4.85 15.59 -12.14
C ILE A 336 -3.75 14.71 -11.55
N PHE A 337 -4.11 13.65 -10.81
CA PHE A 337 -3.14 12.70 -10.27
C PHE A 337 -2.37 11.97 -11.37
N VAL A 338 -3.05 11.57 -12.46
CA VAL A 338 -2.41 10.97 -13.63
C VAL A 338 -1.42 11.95 -14.25
N ALA A 339 -1.81 13.19 -14.53
CA ALA A 339 -0.92 14.20 -15.11
C ALA A 339 0.31 14.45 -14.22
N LEU A 340 0.11 14.57 -12.90
CA LEU A 340 1.20 14.73 -11.93
C LEU A 340 2.11 13.50 -11.87
N TYR A 341 1.55 12.30 -11.90
CA TYR A 341 2.30 11.04 -11.97
C TYR A 341 3.17 11.01 -13.22
N LEU A 342 2.60 11.29 -14.40
CA LEU A 342 3.28 11.26 -15.69
C LEU A 342 4.40 12.30 -15.76
N LEU A 343 4.08 13.55 -15.41
CA LEU A 343 5.04 14.65 -15.44
C LEU A 343 6.24 14.37 -14.54
N THR A 344 5.97 13.95 -13.30
CA THR A 344 7.03 13.69 -12.32
C THR A 344 7.85 12.46 -12.71
N SER A 345 7.20 11.41 -13.23
CA SER A 345 7.89 10.20 -13.71
C SER A 345 8.76 10.45 -14.94
N TYR A 346 8.37 11.40 -15.79
CA TYR A 346 9.16 11.82 -16.95
C TYR A 346 10.46 12.52 -16.53
N PHE A 347 10.39 13.48 -15.60
CA PHE A 347 11.57 14.23 -15.16
C PHE A 347 12.44 13.46 -14.15
N TRP A 348 11.82 12.68 -13.27
CA TRP A 348 12.49 11.97 -12.18
C TRP A 348 12.03 10.51 -12.12
N PRO A 349 12.41 9.68 -13.11
CA PRO A 349 11.96 8.30 -13.19
C PRO A 349 12.38 7.51 -11.95
N LEU A 350 11.44 6.69 -11.43
CA LEU A 350 11.71 5.83 -10.28
C LEU A 350 12.85 4.85 -10.53
N GLY A 351 13.06 4.42 -11.78
CA GLY A 351 14.15 3.53 -12.18
C GLY A 351 15.54 4.01 -11.77
N ARG A 352 15.75 5.34 -11.66
CA ARG A 352 17.07 5.92 -11.39
C ARG A 352 17.69 5.47 -10.06
N ILE A 353 16.89 5.23 -9.02
CA ILE A 353 17.40 4.81 -7.69
C ILE A 353 18.00 3.40 -7.69
N PHE A 354 17.76 2.63 -8.76
CA PHE A 354 18.29 1.28 -8.95
C PHE A 354 19.62 1.25 -9.72
N ASN A 355 20.04 2.38 -10.30
CA ASN A 355 21.24 2.45 -11.14
C ASN A 355 22.46 2.89 -10.32
N ASP A 356 23.62 2.29 -10.57
CA ASP A 356 24.86 2.62 -9.84
C ASP A 356 25.31 4.08 -10.05
N GLU A 357 25.03 4.65 -11.23
CA GLU A 357 25.34 6.04 -11.55
C GLU A 357 24.63 7.03 -10.62
N PHE A 358 23.46 6.68 -10.10
CA PHE A 358 22.76 7.49 -9.10
C PHE A 358 23.60 7.64 -7.83
N TYR A 359 24.33 6.59 -7.44
CA TYR A 359 25.16 6.59 -6.25
C TYR A 359 26.48 7.36 -6.42
N ALA A 360 26.91 7.60 -7.66
CA ALA A 360 28.03 8.48 -7.98
C ALA A 360 27.68 9.98 -7.90
N GLN A 361 26.39 10.32 -7.85
CA GLN A 361 25.93 11.71 -7.73
C GLN A 361 26.15 12.27 -6.32
N SER A 362 26.00 13.60 -6.20
CA SER A 362 26.15 14.28 -4.92
C SER A 362 25.20 13.73 -3.85
N ILE A 363 25.65 13.76 -2.58
CA ILE A 363 24.80 13.38 -1.44
C ILE A 363 23.51 14.21 -1.36
N LEU A 364 23.58 15.50 -1.73
CA LEU A 364 22.43 16.40 -1.74
C LEU A 364 21.38 15.97 -2.75
N LEU A 365 21.80 15.58 -3.96
CA LEU A 365 20.86 15.08 -4.98
C LEU A 365 20.19 13.79 -4.52
N ARG A 366 20.96 12.85 -3.97
CA ARG A 366 20.44 11.58 -3.47
C ARG A 366 19.43 11.81 -2.34
N LEU A 367 19.76 12.68 -1.38
CA LEU A 367 18.84 13.07 -0.31
C LEU A 367 17.57 13.75 -0.82
N TRP A 368 17.68 14.60 -1.84
CA TRP A 368 16.55 15.27 -2.45
C TRP A 368 15.66 14.30 -3.26
N TYR A 369 16.23 13.23 -3.83
CA TYR A 369 15.49 12.32 -4.70
C TYR A 369 14.37 11.53 -4.01
N VAL A 370 14.38 11.44 -2.67
CA VAL A 370 13.26 10.83 -1.92
C VAL A 370 11.93 11.53 -2.21
N TRP A 371 11.96 12.84 -2.46
CA TRP A 371 10.78 13.67 -2.66
C TRP A 371 10.02 13.32 -3.95
N PRO A 372 10.62 13.41 -5.16
CA PRO A 372 9.95 12.97 -6.38
C PRO A 372 9.62 11.49 -6.34
N ALA A 373 10.50 10.64 -5.77
CA ALA A 373 10.25 9.21 -5.67
C ALA A 373 8.97 8.89 -4.87
N PHE A 374 8.79 9.53 -3.71
CA PHE A 374 7.59 9.34 -2.92
C PHE A 374 6.36 10.03 -3.51
N PHE A 375 6.55 11.19 -4.17
CA PHE A 375 5.46 11.86 -4.88
C PHE A 375 4.85 10.98 -5.97
N ILE A 376 5.69 10.36 -6.82
CA ILE A 376 5.24 9.43 -7.88
C ILE A 376 4.47 8.26 -7.26
N PHE A 377 5.02 7.65 -6.21
CA PHE A 377 4.35 6.57 -5.49
C PHE A 377 2.97 6.98 -4.96
N ARG A 378 2.87 8.16 -4.33
CA ARG A 378 1.59 8.65 -3.80
C ARG A 378 0.58 8.94 -4.89
N MET A 379 0.97 9.57 -6.00
CA MET A 379 0.04 9.82 -7.11
C MET A 379 -0.53 8.51 -7.65
N ARG A 380 0.31 7.47 -7.81
CA ARG A 380 -0.15 6.13 -8.20
C ARG A 380 -1.15 5.54 -7.22
N MET A 381 -0.89 5.68 -5.91
CA MET A 381 -1.82 5.20 -4.88
C MET A 381 -3.14 6.00 -4.89
N TYR A 382 -3.11 7.33 -5.04
CA TYR A 382 -4.31 8.15 -5.13
C TYR A 382 -5.18 7.75 -6.32
N ILE A 383 -4.59 7.51 -7.50
CA ILE A 383 -5.32 7.03 -8.67
C ILE A 383 -6.07 5.73 -8.35
N GLY A 384 -5.36 4.72 -7.85
CA GLY A 384 -5.96 3.41 -7.58
C GLY A 384 -7.03 3.44 -6.48
N LEU A 385 -6.76 4.16 -5.38
CA LEU A 385 -7.69 4.27 -4.27
C LEU A 385 -8.95 5.07 -4.68
N THR A 386 -8.80 6.21 -5.35
CA THR A 386 -9.94 7.01 -5.80
C THR A 386 -10.77 6.28 -6.87
N LEU A 387 -10.14 5.57 -7.81
CA LEU A 387 -10.86 4.74 -8.79
C LEU A 387 -11.73 3.68 -8.10
N SER A 388 -11.18 3.00 -7.09
CA SER A 388 -11.93 1.99 -6.35
C SER A 388 -13.11 2.55 -5.57
N GLU A 389 -12.97 3.76 -5.02
CA GLU A 389 -14.07 4.48 -4.37
C GLU A 389 -15.15 4.86 -5.38
N CYS A 390 -14.76 5.30 -6.59
CA CYS A 390 -15.69 5.57 -7.68
C CYS A 390 -16.47 4.32 -8.10
N VAL A 391 -15.84 3.14 -8.15
CA VAL A 391 -16.54 1.87 -8.46
C VAL A 391 -17.59 1.58 -7.39
N CYS A 392 -17.25 1.75 -6.11
CA CYS A 392 -18.17 1.54 -5.00
C CYS A 392 -19.33 2.54 -5.01
N SER A 393 -19.05 3.85 -5.13
CA SER A 393 -20.10 4.88 -5.14
C SER A 393 -20.98 4.78 -6.38
N ALA A 394 -20.42 4.44 -7.55
CA ALA A 394 -21.21 4.24 -8.77
C ALA A 394 -22.18 3.07 -8.63
N ALA A 395 -21.79 2.01 -7.92
CA ALA A 395 -22.61 0.84 -7.61
C ALA A 395 -23.65 1.08 -6.49
N GLY A 396 -23.54 2.20 -5.78
CA GLY A 396 -24.37 2.52 -4.61
C GLY A 396 -23.95 1.80 -3.32
N VAL A 397 -22.72 1.29 -3.27
CA VAL A 397 -22.15 0.66 -2.06
C VAL A 397 -21.60 1.74 -1.14
N GLY A 398 -21.92 1.63 0.15
CA GLY A 398 -21.49 2.59 1.18
C GLY A 398 -22.28 3.90 1.22
N ALA A 399 -23.39 3.99 0.48
CA ALA A 399 -24.32 5.11 0.55
C ALA A 399 -25.20 4.97 1.80
N TYR A 400 -25.01 5.83 2.80
CA TYR A 400 -25.83 5.87 4.00
C TYR A 400 -26.41 7.28 4.23
N PRO A 401 -27.59 7.40 4.86
CA PRO A 401 -28.09 8.68 5.37
C PRO A 401 -27.03 9.40 6.20
N THR A 402 -26.82 10.68 5.95
CA THR A 402 -25.83 11.51 6.67
C THR A 402 -26.05 11.52 8.18
N VAL A 403 -27.32 11.43 8.61
CA VAL A 403 -27.71 11.35 10.02
C VAL A 403 -27.14 10.13 10.74
N PHE A 404 -26.79 9.07 10.02
CA PHE A 404 -26.17 7.86 10.58
C PHE A 404 -24.65 7.96 10.77
N GLN A 405 -24.04 9.04 10.28
CA GLN A 405 -22.63 9.40 10.48
C GLN A 405 -21.66 8.25 10.20
N SER A 406 -21.67 7.74 8.97
CA SER A 406 -20.88 6.55 8.64
C SER A 406 -19.36 6.79 8.75
N THR A 407 -18.59 5.73 8.98
CA THR A 407 -17.14 5.80 9.18
C THR A 407 -16.39 4.86 8.25
N ALA A 408 -15.19 5.27 7.82
CA ALA A 408 -14.34 4.48 6.91
C ALA A 408 -14.13 3.05 7.41
N GLY A 409 -14.53 2.08 6.60
CA GLY A 409 -14.52 0.64 6.90
C GLY A 409 -15.55 0.16 7.92
N GLY A 410 -16.10 1.05 8.75
CA GLY A 410 -16.98 0.69 9.88
C GLY A 410 -18.48 0.72 9.61
N GLY A 411 -18.92 1.34 8.52
CA GLY A 411 -20.35 1.52 8.27
C GLY A 411 -20.97 2.64 9.12
N PRO A 412 -22.31 2.72 9.19
CA PRO A 412 -23.03 3.71 9.99
C PRO A 412 -22.80 3.49 11.50
N LYS A 413 -22.60 4.58 12.26
CA LYS A 413 -22.42 4.52 13.73
C LYS A 413 -23.71 4.16 14.46
N THR A 414 -24.84 4.57 13.89
CA THR A 414 -26.19 4.28 14.38
C THR A 414 -27.08 3.97 13.19
N LYS A 415 -28.16 3.20 13.40
CA LYS A 415 -29.23 2.98 12.43
C LYS A 415 -30.59 3.26 13.08
N ASP A 416 -30.64 4.21 14.01
CA ASP A 416 -31.87 4.60 14.67
C ASP A 416 -32.87 5.19 13.66
N PRO A 417 -34.02 4.52 13.42
CA PRO A 417 -35.00 4.99 12.44
C PRO A 417 -35.55 6.38 12.74
N GLN A 418 -35.58 6.80 14.01
CA GLN A 418 -36.10 8.12 14.41
C GLN A 418 -35.30 9.27 13.77
N LEU A 419 -34.01 9.04 13.52
CA LEU A 419 -33.15 10.04 12.89
C LEU A 419 -33.53 10.32 11.42
N LEU A 420 -34.29 9.41 10.79
CA LEU A 420 -34.78 9.60 9.42
C LEU A 420 -35.92 10.62 9.34
N GLU A 421 -36.59 10.95 10.46
CA GLU A 421 -37.69 11.93 10.49
C GLU A 421 -37.17 13.35 10.20
N ALA A 422 -35.98 13.69 10.71
CA ALA A 422 -35.32 14.98 10.49
C ALA A 422 -34.32 14.96 9.32
N TRP A 423 -34.27 13.86 8.57
CA TRP A 423 -33.28 13.66 7.52
C TRP A 423 -33.70 14.31 6.21
N ASP A 424 -32.81 15.15 5.68
CA ASP A 424 -32.96 15.89 4.41
C ASP A 424 -32.75 15.04 3.14
N GLN A 425 -32.80 13.70 3.26
CA GLN A 425 -32.52 12.75 2.19
C GLN A 425 -31.08 12.83 1.62
N SER A 426 -30.14 13.45 2.35
CA SER A 426 -28.73 13.51 1.95
C SER A 426 -27.96 12.23 2.30
N TYR A 427 -27.04 11.81 1.44
CA TYR A 427 -26.23 10.61 1.65
C TYR A 427 -24.76 10.97 1.85
N ASP A 428 -24.08 10.24 2.74
CA ASP A 428 -22.63 10.19 2.82
C ASP A 428 -22.08 8.87 2.27
N PHE A 429 -20.79 8.89 1.91
CA PHE A 429 -20.04 7.73 1.42
C PHE A 429 -18.78 7.49 2.27
N ASN A 430 -18.80 7.91 3.54
CA ASN A 430 -17.63 7.84 4.41
C ASN A 430 -17.18 6.40 4.64
N THR A 431 -18.09 5.43 4.59
CA THR A 431 -17.79 4.00 4.77
C THR A 431 -16.77 3.46 3.76
N ILE A 432 -16.82 3.92 2.51
CA ILE A 432 -15.92 3.49 1.45
C ILE A 432 -14.72 4.42 1.28
N LYS A 433 -14.61 5.50 2.07
CA LYS A 433 -13.52 6.47 1.98
C LYS A 433 -12.23 5.83 2.47
N ASN A 434 -11.35 5.49 1.52
CA ASN A 434 -10.09 4.83 1.76
C ASN A 434 -8.94 5.84 1.89
N SER A 435 -9.01 6.99 1.22
CA SER A 435 -8.02 8.06 1.36
C SER A 435 -8.67 9.44 1.42
N ASP A 436 -8.25 10.27 2.38
CA ASP A 436 -8.48 11.72 2.35
C ASP A 436 -7.25 12.41 1.77
N VAL A 437 -7.24 12.59 0.45
CA VAL A 437 -6.10 13.19 -0.26
C VAL A 437 -5.88 14.62 0.21
N TYR A 438 -6.94 15.41 0.33
CA TYR A 438 -6.84 16.81 0.75
C TYR A 438 -6.20 16.93 2.13
N THR A 439 -6.69 16.18 3.11
CA THR A 439 -6.11 16.20 4.46
C THR A 439 -4.67 15.67 4.46
N THR A 440 -4.39 14.60 3.71
CA THR A 440 -3.02 14.04 3.63
C THR A 440 -2.00 15.07 3.12
N GLU A 441 -2.37 15.85 2.10
CA GLU A 441 -1.52 16.89 1.53
C GLU A 441 -1.40 18.12 2.44
N THR A 442 -2.51 18.58 3.02
CA THR A 442 -2.59 19.89 3.68
C THR A 442 -2.32 19.86 5.18
N CYS A 443 -2.50 18.72 5.86
CA CYS A 443 -2.31 18.65 7.30
C CYS A 443 -0.85 18.89 7.68
N TRP A 444 -0.65 19.48 8.87
CA TRP A 444 0.69 19.86 9.31
C TRP A 444 1.52 18.66 9.76
N THR A 445 0.90 17.69 10.42
CA THR A 445 1.60 16.61 11.14
C THR A 445 1.57 15.28 10.42
N PHE A 446 2.58 14.45 10.65
CA PHE A 446 2.65 13.08 10.16
C PHE A 446 1.56 12.21 10.79
N ARG A 447 1.29 12.40 12.08
CA ARG A 447 0.20 11.69 12.77
C ARG A 447 -1.15 11.89 12.09
N GLU A 448 -1.48 13.11 11.68
CA GLU A 448 -2.76 13.43 11.04
C GLU A 448 -2.83 12.88 9.61
N ALA A 449 -1.74 12.99 8.85
CA ALA A 449 -1.64 12.40 7.51
C ALA A 449 -1.83 10.88 7.57
N MET A 450 -1.20 10.20 8.52
CA MET A 450 -1.33 8.74 8.68
C MET A 450 -2.77 8.32 8.96
N LYS A 451 -3.58 9.11 9.70
CA LYS A 451 -5.00 8.80 9.94
C LYS A 451 -5.87 8.90 8.69
N SER A 452 -5.37 9.59 7.67
CA SER A 452 -6.09 9.92 6.43
C SER A 452 -5.72 9.01 5.26
N TRP A 453 -4.80 8.07 5.47
CA TRP A 453 -4.24 7.20 4.45
C TRP A 453 -4.68 5.74 4.61
N ASN A 454 -5.27 5.13 3.58
CA ASN A 454 -5.68 3.71 3.60
C ASN A 454 -6.58 3.36 4.81
N MET A 455 -7.59 4.19 5.04
CA MET A 455 -8.43 4.21 6.23
C MET A 455 -9.21 2.91 6.44
N CYS A 456 -9.69 2.26 5.37
CA CYS A 456 -10.45 1.02 5.46
C CYS A 456 -9.58 -0.17 5.90
N VAL A 457 -8.31 -0.22 5.45
CA VAL A 457 -7.36 -1.25 5.93
C VAL A 457 -6.93 -0.96 7.37
N GLN A 458 -6.78 0.31 7.76
CA GLN A 458 -6.55 0.65 9.17
C GLN A 458 -7.72 0.22 10.06
N TYR A 459 -8.97 0.41 9.60
CA TYR A 459 -10.13 -0.11 10.30
C TYR A 459 -10.05 -1.63 10.46
N TRP A 460 -9.71 -2.36 9.39
CA TRP A 460 -9.55 -3.81 9.42
C TRP A 460 -8.49 -4.25 10.45
N LEU A 461 -7.30 -3.63 10.41
CA LEU A 461 -6.21 -3.90 11.35
C LEU A 461 -6.63 -3.61 12.79
N ALA A 462 -7.37 -2.52 13.01
CA ALA A 462 -7.86 -2.15 14.32
C ALA A 462 -8.87 -3.17 14.87
N MET A 463 -9.83 -3.61 14.06
CA MET A 463 -10.91 -4.51 14.50
C MET A 463 -10.48 -5.97 14.60
N ASN A 464 -9.63 -6.44 13.68
CA ASN A 464 -9.27 -7.86 13.59
C ASN A 464 -7.96 -8.20 14.30
N VAL A 465 -7.04 -7.22 14.45
CA VAL A 465 -5.74 -7.45 15.11
C VAL A 465 -5.64 -6.66 16.41
N TYR A 466 -5.63 -5.33 16.36
CA TYR A 466 -5.27 -4.50 17.51
C TYR A 466 -6.17 -4.69 18.73
N LYS A 467 -7.50 -4.65 18.53
CA LYS A 467 -8.48 -4.80 19.62
C LYS A 467 -8.56 -6.23 20.16
N ARG A 468 -8.21 -7.22 19.35
CA ARG A 468 -8.34 -8.65 19.68
C ARG A 468 -7.03 -9.28 20.18
N PHE A 469 -5.90 -8.60 20.03
CA PHE A 469 -4.61 -9.13 20.45
C PHE A 469 -4.53 -9.23 21.99
N PRO A 470 -4.17 -10.40 22.57
CA PRO A 470 -4.24 -10.63 24.02
C PRO A 470 -3.38 -9.68 24.86
N SER A 471 -2.17 -9.35 24.39
CA SER A 471 -1.23 -8.51 25.14
C SER A 471 -1.35 -7.04 24.74
N ARG A 472 -1.83 -6.20 25.67
CA ARG A 472 -1.91 -4.74 25.48
C ARG A 472 -0.55 -4.08 25.21
N LYS A 473 0.54 -4.65 25.73
CA LYS A 473 1.90 -4.14 25.52
C LYS A 473 2.42 -4.43 24.11
N LEU A 474 2.06 -5.58 23.55
CA LEU A 474 2.56 -6.05 22.26
C LEU A 474 1.61 -5.79 21.09
N ARG A 475 0.34 -5.44 21.35
CA ARG A 475 -0.68 -5.29 20.30
C ARG A 475 -0.28 -4.33 19.18
N THR A 476 0.40 -3.22 19.48
CA THR A 476 0.86 -2.28 18.46
C THR A 476 1.89 -2.93 17.54
N GLY A 477 2.89 -3.60 18.11
CA GLY A 477 3.90 -4.32 17.33
C GLY A 477 3.29 -5.44 16.49
N ALA A 478 2.35 -6.20 17.06
CA ALA A 478 1.62 -7.24 16.34
C ALA A 478 0.80 -6.67 15.16
N THR A 479 0.11 -5.54 15.35
CA THR A 479 -0.63 -4.87 14.27
C THR A 479 0.29 -4.41 13.14
N LEU A 480 1.44 -3.83 13.46
CA LEU A 480 2.43 -3.41 12.46
C LEU A 480 3.06 -4.60 11.73
N LEU A 481 3.31 -5.70 12.45
CA LEU A 481 3.82 -6.94 11.86
C LEU A 481 2.85 -7.53 10.85
N VAL A 482 1.57 -7.64 11.22
CA VAL A 482 0.51 -8.13 10.31
C VAL A 482 0.36 -7.18 9.11
N SER A 483 0.42 -5.87 9.34
CA SER A 483 0.38 -4.88 8.26
C SER A 483 1.54 -5.04 7.27
N ALA A 484 2.79 -5.15 7.77
CA ALA A 484 3.96 -5.35 6.92
C ALA A 484 3.93 -6.68 6.17
N TYR A 485 3.59 -7.76 6.87
CA TYR A 485 3.48 -9.10 6.28
C TYR A 485 2.37 -9.18 5.21
N TRP A 486 1.25 -8.48 5.43
CA TRP A 486 0.19 -8.37 4.43
C TRP A 486 0.72 -7.76 3.11
N HIS A 487 1.64 -6.79 3.17
CA HIS A 487 2.32 -6.27 1.99
C HIS A 487 3.36 -7.25 1.41
N GLY A 488 4.11 -7.96 2.26
CA GLY A 488 5.05 -8.99 1.84
C GLY A 488 6.12 -9.31 2.87
N VAL A 489 6.95 -10.31 2.57
CA VAL A 489 8.08 -10.72 3.43
C VAL A 489 9.35 -9.91 3.20
N ASN A 490 9.34 -9.05 2.19
CA ASN A 490 10.51 -8.26 1.83
C ASN A 490 10.82 -7.19 2.89
N PRO A 491 12.11 -7.00 3.26
CA PRO A 491 12.51 -6.07 4.32
C PRO A 491 11.97 -4.65 4.18
N GLY A 492 11.82 -4.13 2.96
CA GLY A 492 11.36 -2.77 2.69
C GLY A 492 10.02 -2.41 3.34
N TYR A 493 9.08 -3.36 3.38
CA TYR A 493 7.78 -3.16 4.03
C TYR A 493 7.93 -2.96 5.53
N TYR A 494 8.78 -3.76 6.16
CA TYR A 494 9.05 -3.68 7.59
C TYR A 494 9.79 -2.40 7.95
N PHE A 495 10.83 -2.03 7.19
CA PHE A 495 11.56 -0.78 7.40
C PHE A 495 10.63 0.45 7.36
N CYS A 496 9.74 0.51 6.36
CA CYS A 496 8.81 1.62 6.22
C CYS A 496 7.76 1.64 7.35
N ILE A 497 7.08 0.52 7.61
CA ILE A 497 5.93 0.46 8.51
C ILE A 497 6.36 0.55 9.98
N PHE A 498 7.47 -0.09 10.36
CA PHE A 498 7.96 -0.04 11.75
C PHE A 498 8.64 1.29 12.08
N ALA A 499 9.16 2.05 11.11
CA ALA A 499 9.75 3.36 11.36
C ALA A 499 8.71 4.43 11.75
N ALA A 500 7.49 4.34 11.21
CA ALA A 500 6.45 5.35 11.39
C ALA A 500 6.11 5.65 12.87
N PRO A 501 5.86 4.65 13.75
CA PRO A 501 5.60 4.91 15.17
C PRO A 501 6.74 5.65 15.90
N PHE A 502 8.00 5.38 15.56
CA PHE A 502 9.14 6.05 16.18
C PHE A 502 9.15 7.53 15.80
N TYR A 503 8.99 7.85 14.51
CA TYR A 503 8.91 9.24 14.08
C TYR A 503 7.72 9.98 14.68
N VAL A 504 6.54 9.34 14.73
CA VAL A 504 5.35 9.91 15.36
C VAL A 504 5.60 10.24 16.84
N ALA A 505 6.28 9.37 17.58
CA ALA A 505 6.61 9.63 18.98
C ALA A 505 7.57 10.83 19.14
N ILE A 506 8.53 10.98 18.21
CA ILE A 506 9.46 12.11 18.17
C ILE A 506 8.72 13.40 17.82
N GLU A 507 7.92 13.40 16.75
CA GLU A 507 7.10 14.54 16.30
C GLU A 507 6.19 15.04 17.43
N ASP A 508 5.45 14.15 18.08
CA ASP A 508 4.57 14.50 19.20
C ASP A 508 5.33 15.14 20.36
N LEU A 509 6.50 14.59 20.71
CA LEU A 509 7.33 15.12 21.79
C LEU A 509 7.85 16.53 21.42
N CYS A 510 8.41 16.69 20.21
CA CYS A 510 8.88 17.97 19.71
C CYS A 510 7.76 19.02 19.71
N LEU A 511 6.60 18.69 19.14
CA LEU A 511 5.46 19.61 19.05
C LEU A 511 4.91 19.97 20.42
N LYS A 512 4.80 19.01 21.34
CA LYS A 512 4.38 19.27 22.73
C LYS A 512 5.31 20.28 23.39
N ARG A 513 6.63 20.13 23.21
CA ARG A 513 7.64 21.04 23.78
C ARG A 513 7.58 22.42 23.13
N LEU A 514 7.61 22.49 21.80
CA LEU A 514 7.59 23.75 21.06
C LEU A 514 6.31 24.56 21.34
N ARG A 515 5.13 23.94 21.26
CA ARG A 515 3.85 24.61 21.54
C ARG A 515 3.72 25.06 22.99
N SER A 516 4.35 24.35 23.94
CA SER A 516 4.37 24.79 25.34
C SER A 516 5.22 26.04 25.58
N SER A 517 6.20 26.30 24.70
CA SER A 517 7.11 27.44 24.80
C SER A 517 6.74 28.61 23.89
N ILE A 518 5.90 28.38 22.88
CA ILE A 518 5.52 29.37 21.87
C ILE A 518 3.98 29.46 21.86
N PRO A 519 3.38 30.43 22.57
CA PRO A 519 1.92 30.56 22.70
C PRO A 519 1.19 30.77 21.38
N SER A 520 1.78 31.52 20.45
CA SER A 520 1.28 31.77 19.10
C SER A 520 2.15 31.02 18.09
N PHE A 521 1.87 29.73 17.86
CA PHE A 521 2.66 28.89 16.96
C PHE A 521 2.59 29.44 15.52
N PRO A 522 3.64 30.10 15.01
CA PRO A 522 3.59 30.89 13.80
C PRO A 522 3.50 30.01 12.55
N LEU A 523 2.99 30.59 11.45
CA LEU A 523 2.82 29.88 10.18
C LEU A 523 4.12 29.26 9.67
N TRP A 524 5.25 29.95 9.76
CA TRP A 524 6.54 29.41 9.29
C TRP A 524 6.95 28.15 10.06
N LEU A 525 6.65 28.05 11.36
CA LEU A 525 6.89 26.82 12.13
C LEU A 525 5.95 25.70 11.68
N ASN A 526 4.69 26.00 11.40
CA ASN A 526 3.76 25.02 10.79
C ASN A 526 4.31 24.51 9.45
N VAL A 527 4.83 25.39 8.58
CA VAL A 527 5.48 25.00 7.33
C VAL A 527 6.72 24.13 7.58
N CYS A 528 7.56 24.44 8.56
CA CYS A 528 8.69 23.57 8.92
C CYS A 528 8.24 22.18 9.36
N VAL A 529 7.17 22.07 10.15
CA VAL A 529 6.59 20.77 10.57
C VAL A 529 6.07 20.01 9.36
N TRP A 530 5.41 20.70 8.42
CA TRP A 530 4.92 20.10 7.18
C TRP A 530 6.06 19.61 6.26
N ILE A 531 7.15 20.35 6.15
CA ILE A 531 8.35 19.91 5.42
C ILE A 531 8.95 18.68 6.13
N SER A 532 9.09 18.71 7.45
CA SER A 532 9.59 17.56 8.23
C SER A 532 8.72 16.33 8.05
N LYS A 533 7.39 16.48 8.09
CA LYS A 533 6.39 15.43 7.81
C LYS A 533 6.68 14.77 6.46
N PHE A 534 6.75 15.56 5.38
CA PHE A 534 6.91 14.99 4.05
C PHE A 534 8.30 14.44 3.79
N PHE A 535 9.35 15.03 4.38
CA PHE A 535 10.67 14.43 4.39
C PHE A 535 10.62 13.05 5.06
N ALA A 536 9.98 12.95 6.22
CA ALA A 536 9.87 11.70 6.95
C ALA A 536 9.12 10.61 6.17
N PHE A 537 7.97 10.96 5.59
CA PHE A 537 7.26 10.04 4.69
C PHE A 537 8.14 9.59 3.53
N SER A 538 8.79 10.53 2.85
CA SER A 538 9.59 10.25 1.66
C SER A 538 10.79 9.35 1.98
N TYR A 539 11.47 9.65 3.09
CA TYR A 539 12.65 8.92 3.53
C TYR A 539 12.34 7.50 4.03
N MET A 540 11.15 7.27 4.62
CA MET A 540 10.70 5.92 4.98
C MET A 540 10.18 5.15 3.76
N ALA A 541 9.44 5.83 2.88
CA ALA A 541 8.82 5.19 1.72
C ALA A 541 9.84 4.72 0.67
N ILE A 542 11.05 5.30 0.63
CA ILE A 542 12.11 4.80 -0.25
C ILE A 542 12.44 3.33 0.05
N ALA A 543 12.36 2.90 1.32
CA ALA A 543 12.57 1.50 1.67
C ALA A 543 11.46 0.60 1.10
N PHE A 544 10.21 1.09 1.11
CA PHE A 544 9.06 0.40 0.52
C PHE A 544 9.23 0.22 -1.00
N GLN A 545 9.95 1.12 -1.68
CA GLN A 545 10.22 1.06 -3.12
C GLN A 545 11.45 0.19 -3.47
N LEU A 546 12.50 0.24 -2.66
CA LEU A 546 13.73 -0.54 -2.88
C LEU A 546 13.55 -2.03 -2.55
N ILE A 547 12.60 -2.34 -1.65
CA ILE A 547 12.10 -3.68 -1.26
C ILE A 547 13.14 -4.57 -0.55
N THR A 548 14.37 -4.66 -1.04
CA THR A 548 15.42 -5.58 -0.55
C THR A 548 16.39 -4.90 0.40
N PHE A 549 16.86 -5.64 1.41
CA PHE A 549 17.78 -5.11 2.42
C PHE A 549 19.07 -4.52 1.83
N PRO A 550 19.80 -5.18 0.89
CA PRO A 550 21.03 -4.62 0.34
C PRO A 550 20.82 -3.27 -0.34
N ARG A 551 19.73 -3.10 -1.10
CA ARG A 551 19.41 -1.82 -1.77
C ARG A 551 19.06 -0.74 -0.76
N ILE A 552 18.23 -1.06 0.23
CA ILE A 552 17.86 -0.13 1.31
C ILE A 552 19.10 0.34 2.06
N TRP A 553 19.96 -0.61 2.43
CA TRP A 553 21.18 -0.33 3.17
C TRP A 553 22.17 0.48 2.33
N ASN A 554 22.36 0.13 1.06
CA ASN A 554 23.19 0.90 0.13
C ASN A 554 22.69 2.34 0.00
N TYR A 555 21.38 2.53 -0.19
CA TYR A 555 20.78 3.84 -0.26
C TYR A 555 21.02 4.66 1.01
N TYR A 556 20.69 4.12 2.18
CA TYR A 556 20.88 4.85 3.42
C TYR A 556 22.35 5.12 3.74
N ASN A 557 23.29 4.21 3.45
CA ASN A 557 24.72 4.48 3.57
C ASN A 557 25.17 5.61 2.63
N SER A 558 24.66 5.62 1.40
CA SER A 558 24.99 6.63 0.39
C SER A 558 24.62 8.05 0.84
N VAL A 559 23.61 8.16 1.70
CA VAL A 559 23.15 9.41 2.32
C VAL A 559 23.47 9.51 3.81
N LEU A 560 24.43 8.73 4.29
CA LEU A 560 24.95 8.74 5.67
C LEU A 560 23.87 8.57 6.74
N HIS A 561 22.80 7.84 6.44
CA HIS A 561 21.63 7.65 7.32
C HIS A 561 21.01 8.97 7.80
N PHE A 562 21.14 10.05 7.03
CA PHE A 562 20.78 11.42 7.43
C PHE A 562 19.39 11.54 8.05
N GLY A 563 18.36 10.88 7.50
CA GLY A 563 17.01 10.97 8.04
C GLY A 563 16.89 10.41 9.46
N TYR A 564 17.53 9.27 9.74
CA TYR A 564 17.53 8.69 11.09
C TYR A 564 18.37 9.51 12.07
N LEU A 565 19.51 10.05 11.62
CA LEU A 565 20.32 10.96 12.42
C LEU A 565 19.56 12.26 12.74
N LEU A 566 18.84 12.82 11.76
CA LEU A 566 18.00 13.99 11.94
C LEU A 566 16.93 13.75 13.02
N TRP A 567 16.25 12.60 12.99
CA TRP A 567 15.24 12.29 14.00
C TRP A 567 15.84 12.04 15.39
N ALA A 568 17.02 11.41 15.46
CA ALA A 568 17.76 11.28 16.72
C ALA A 568 18.14 12.66 17.30
N CYS A 569 18.58 13.59 16.45
CA CYS A 569 18.84 14.97 16.83
C CYS A 569 17.56 15.69 17.28
N GLN A 570 16.45 15.56 16.55
CA GLN A 570 15.14 16.14 16.93
C GLN A 570 14.69 15.62 18.30
N TYR A 571 14.86 14.32 18.55
CA TYR A 571 14.56 13.71 19.84
C TYR A 571 15.46 14.27 20.95
N ALA A 572 16.77 14.35 20.74
CA ALA A 572 17.71 14.92 21.70
C ALA A 572 17.37 16.39 22.01
N VAL A 573 17.09 17.20 20.98
CA VAL A 573 16.65 18.60 21.14
C VAL A 573 15.37 18.65 21.97
N ALA A 574 14.38 17.78 21.72
CA ALA A 574 13.15 17.76 22.48
C ALA A 574 13.34 17.32 23.95
N LEU A 575 14.31 16.45 24.23
CA LEU A 575 14.68 16.05 25.59
C LEU A 575 15.36 17.20 26.35
N PHE A 576 16.29 17.90 25.71
CA PHE A 576 17.01 19.04 26.31
C PHE A 576 16.26 20.37 26.18
N TRP A 577 15.11 20.38 25.50
CA TRP A 577 14.30 21.59 25.28
C TRP A 577 14.05 22.40 26.54
N PRO A 578 13.71 21.83 27.72
CA PRO A 578 13.50 22.64 28.92
C PRO A 578 14.74 23.47 29.34
N LYS A 579 15.95 22.97 29.09
CA LYS A 579 17.20 23.71 29.35
C LYS A 579 17.44 24.76 28.26
N ILE A 580 17.26 24.37 27.00
CA ILE A 580 17.42 25.22 25.81
C ILE A 580 16.44 26.40 25.86
N SER A 581 15.15 26.13 26.08
CA SER A 581 14.10 27.13 26.16
C SER A 581 14.33 28.10 27.32
N LYS A 582 14.85 27.63 28.45
CA LYS A 582 15.20 28.50 29.59
C LYS A 582 16.35 29.45 29.22
N ALA A 583 17.33 28.99 28.45
CA ALA A 583 18.46 29.80 27.99
C ALA A 583 18.04 30.81 26.89
N ILE A 584 17.14 30.43 25.99
CA ILE A 584 16.68 31.28 24.87
C ILE A 584 15.62 32.30 25.30
N PHE A 585 14.63 31.87 26.08
CA PHE A 585 13.44 32.69 26.40
C PHE A 585 13.45 33.27 27.81
N GLY A 586 14.48 32.99 28.63
CA GLY A 586 14.66 33.62 29.94
C GLY A 586 13.50 33.39 30.93
N GLY A 587 13.47 32.23 31.60
CA GLY A 587 12.68 32.04 32.83
C GLY A 587 11.40 31.20 32.74
N LYS A 588 11.10 30.56 33.89
CA LYS A 588 10.24 29.38 34.19
C LYS A 588 9.21 28.90 33.14
N PRO A 589 9.20 27.59 32.79
CA PRO A 589 8.01 26.99 32.19
C PRO A 589 6.86 27.12 33.19
N ARG A 590 5.69 27.53 32.71
CA ARG A 590 4.46 27.60 33.51
C ARG A 590 4.21 26.20 34.08
N ASN A 591 4.49 26.03 35.39
CA ASN A 591 4.22 24.78 36.09
C ASN A 591 2.75 24.41 35.90
N SER A 592 2.52 23.11 35.78
CA SER A 592 1.24 22.43 35.63
C SER A 592 0.23 22.63 36.79
N GLU A 593 0.38 23.67 37.61
CA GLU A 593 -0.50 23.94 38.77
C GLU A 593 -1.74 24.78 38.42
N LYS A 594 -1.71 25.61 37.36
CA LYS A 594 -2.91 26.37 36.95
C LYS A 594 -4.01 25.55 36.26
N ALA A 595 -3.79 24.25 36.00
CA ALA A 595 -4.84 23.38 35.45
C ALA A 595 -5.81 22.83 36.51
N LYS A 596 -5.60 23.13 37.80
CA LYS A 596 -6.50 22.72 38.89
C LYS A 596 -7.45 23.82 39.38
N GLU A 597 -7.17 25.10 39.11
CA GLU A 597 -8.07 26.21 39.52
C GLU A 597 -9.19 26.47 38.51
N ASP A 598 -8.97 26.30 37.20
CA ASP A 598 -10.02 26.47 36.16
C ASP A 598 -11.04 25.31 36.09
N LYS A 599 -11.08 24.43 37.11
CA LYS A 599 -12.11 23.38 37.27
C LYS A 599 -12.98 23.56 38.51
N SER A 600 -12.88 24.68 39.22
CA SER A 600 -13.77 24.99 40.36
C SER A 600 -14.39 26.39 40.32
N SER A 601 -14.70 26.90 39.13
CA SER A 601 -15.57 28.07 38.95
C SER A 601 -16.51 27.85 37.78
#